data_AF-A0A951CL92-F1
#
_entry.id   AF-A0A951CL92-F1
#
_cell.length_a   1.000
_cell.length_b   1.000
_cell.length_c   1.000
_cell.angle_alpha   90.00
_cell.angle_beta   90.00
_cell.angle_gamma   90.00
#
_symmetry.space_group_name_H-M   'P 1'
#
loop_
_entity.id
_entity.type
_entity.pdbx_description
1 polymer ?
#
loop_
_entity_poly.entity_id
_entity_poly.type
_entity_poly.pdbx_seq_one_letter_code
_entity_poly.pdbx_strand_id
1 'polypeptide(L)'
;MSTASAGIAFLALLVVALAVVHVPLGDYMYRVYTSKRDWPVEKVIYRIIGADPKAEQTWGTYARSILAFSAVGVLFLFFFELVQRKLPLHLHDPATPMTPALAWNTAVSFVSNTSWQSYG
;
A
#
# COMPACT_ATOMS: atom_id res chain seq x y z
N MET A 1 3.20 -12.67 -37.29
CA MET A 1 3.29 -11.26 -36.85
C MET A 1 4.75 -10.96 -36.55
N SER A 2 5.29 -9.82 -36.98
CA SER A 2 6.67 -9.40 -36.64
C SER A 2 6.73 -8.92 -35.18
N THR A 3 7.91 -8.97 -34.55
CA THR A 3 8.14 -8.45 -33.19
C THR A 3 7.70 -6.99 -33.05
N ALA A 4 7.95 -6.17 -34.07
CA ALA A 4 7.49 -4.78 -34.13
C ALA A 4 5.95 -4.69 -34.12
N SER A 5 5.25 -5.48 -34.95
CA SER A 5 3.78 -5.46 -34.98
C SER A 5 3.14 -5.97 -33.67
N ALA A 6 3.77 -6.94 -33.01
CA ALA A 6 3.31 -7.44 -31.71
C ALA A 6 3.51 -6.38 -30.60
N GLY A 7 4.65 -5.68 -30.59
CA GLY A 7 4.91 -4.58 -29.65
C GLY A 7 3.91 -3.42 -29.81
N ILE A 8 3.61 -3.03 -31.05
CA ILE A 8 2.60 -2.00 -31.34
C ILE A 8 1.22 -2.44 -30.87
N ALA A 9 0.82 -3.68 -31.16
CA ALA A 9 -0.46 -4.22 -30.71
C ALA A 9 -0.56 -4.27 -29.17
N PHE A 10 0.53 -4.66 -28.49
CA PHE A 10 0.59 -4.66 -27.03
C PHE A 10 0.41 -3.25 -26.45
N LEU A 11 1.14 -2.26 -26.96
CA LEU A 11 1.02 -0.88 -26.49
C LEU A 11 -0.38 -0.30 -26.74
N ALA A 12 -0.95 -0.54 -27.93
CA ALA A 12 -2.30 -0.11 -28.24
C ALA A 12 -3.33 -0.76 -27.30
N LEU A 13 -3.21 -2.07 -27.06
CA LEU A 13 -4.08 -2.78 -26.13
C LEU A 13 -3.94 -2.27 -24.70
N LEU A 14 -2.70 -2.01 -24.24
CA LEU A 14 -2.44 -1.46 -22.90
C LEU A 14 -3.10 -0.09 -22.73
N VAL A 15 -2.93 0.81 -23.71
CA VAL A 15 -3.54 2.15 -23.68
C VAL A 15 -5.06 2.04 -23.67
N VAL A 16 -5.64 1.19 -24.52
CA VAL A 16 -7.10 0.97 -24.55
C VAL A 16 -7.58 0.39 -23.21
N ALA A 17 -6.86 -0.57 -22.64
CA ALA A 17 -7.23 -1.16 -21.35
C ALA A 17 -7.19 -0.12 -20.23
N LEU A 18 -6.16 0.72 -20.16
CA LEU A 18 -6.09 1.83 -19.20
C LEU A 18 -7.21 2.85 -19.43
N ALA A 19 -7.49 3.20 -20.70
CA ALA A 19 -8.58 4.10 -21.06
C ALA A 19 -9.95 3.54 -20.65
N VAL A 20 -10.17 2.24 -20.76
CA VAL A 20 -11.42 1.59 -20.35
C VAL A 20 -11.54 1.50 -18.83
N VAL A 21 -10.45 1.23 -18.11
CA VAL A 21 -10.48 1.01 -16.65
C VAL A 21 -10.49 2.32 -15.85
N HIS A 22 -9.80 3.37 -16.31
CA HIS A 22 -9.68 4.59 -15.51
C HIS A 22 -11.01 5.32 -15.30
N VAL A 23 -11.95 5.26 -16.26
CA VAL A 23 -13.26 5.91 -16.13
C VAL A 23 -14.12 5.28 -15.02
N PRO A 24 -14.46 3.97 -15.06
CA PRO A 24 -15.29 3.37 -14.01
C PRO A 24 -14.61 3.40 -12.64
N LEU A 25 -13.27 3.24 -12.60
CA LEU A 25 -12.52 3.33 -11.35
C LEU A 25 -12.51 4.76 -10.80
N GLY A 26 -12.29 5.76 -11.65
CA GLY A 26 -12.33 7.18 -11.27
C GLY A 26 -13.71 7.60 -10.75
N ASP A 27 -14.78 7.21 -11.45
CA ASP A 27 -16.16 7.47 -11.03
C ASP A 27 -16.50 6.77 -9.71
N TYR A 28 -15.96 5.56 -9.50
CA TYR A 28 -16.09 4.88 -8.22
C TYR A 28 -15.35 5.64 -7.10
N MET A 29 -14.09 6.03 -7.30
CA MET A 29 -13.33 6.81 -6.31
C MET A 29 -14.00 8.13 -5.98
N TYR A 30 -14.52 8.84 -6.99
CA TYR A 30 -15.29 10.07 -6.78
C TYR A 30 -16.51 9.84 -5.88
N ARG A 31 -17.28 8.78 -6.13
CA ARG A 31 -18.44 8.42 -5.30
C ARG A 31 -18.04 8.05 -3.88
N VAL A 32 -16.95 7.31 -3.68
CA VAL A 32 -16.44 6.95 -2.35
C VAL A 32 -16.01 8.19 -1.56
N TYR A 33 -15.28 9.12 -2.18
CA TYR A 33 -14.78 10.32 -1.48
C TYR A 33 -15.84 11.40 -1.24
N THR A 34 -16.91 11.44 -2.03
CA THR A 34 -17.97 12.48 -1.90
C THR A 34 -19.26 11.98 -1.27
N SER A 35 -19.43 10.66 -1.10
CA SER A 35 -20.60 10.10 -0.43
C SER A 35 -20.69 10.61 1.00
N LYS A 36 -21.87 11.11 1.37
CA LYS A 36 -22.21 11.49 2.75
C LYS A 36 -22.76 10.32 3.58
N ARG A 37 -22.85 9.12 2.98
CA ARG A 37 -23.52 7.97 3.56
C ARG A 37 -22.53 6.85 3.83
N ASP A 38 -22.28 6.59 5.11
CA ASP A 38 -21.47 5.47 5.54
C ASP A 38 -22.31 4.18 5.58
N TRP A 39 -21.71 3.08 5.14
CA TRP A 39 -22.30 1.76 5.21
C TRP A 39 -22.32 1.25 6.67
N PRO A 40 -23.25 0.34 7.04
CA PRO A 40 -23.31 -0.19 8.40
C PRO A 40 -21.98 -0.81 8.87
N VAL A 41 -21.25 -1.48 7.97
CA VAL A 41 -19.95 -2.09 8.25
C VAL A 41 -18.88 -1.03 8.54
N GLU A 42 -18.87 0.07 7.78
CA GLU A 42 -17.93 1.19 8.00
C GLU A 42 -18.11 1.80 9.39
N LYS A 43 -19.37 2.01 9.80
CA LYS A 43 -19.70 2.54 11.14
C LYS A 43 -19.20 1.63 12.27
N VAL A 44 -19.25 0.32 12.07
CA VAL A 44 -18.70 -0.65 13.04
C VAL A 44 -17.18 -0.52 13.10
N ILE A 45 -16.51 -0.43 11.96
CA ILE A 45 -15.05 -0.27 11.90
C ILE A 45 -14.62 1.04 12.56
N TYR A 46 -15.25 2.17 12.21
CA TYR A 46 -15.00 3.48 12.81
C TYR A 46 -15.11 3.44 14.33
N ARG A 47 -16.12 2.74 14.85
CA ARG A 47 -16.30 2.57 16.30
C ARG A 47 -15.19 1.73 16.93
N ILE A 48 -14.76 0.66 16.28
CA ILE A 48 -13.69 -0.23 16.79
C ILE A 48 -12.34 0.52 16.84
N ILE A 49 -12.03 1.28 15.80
CA ILE A 49 -10.75 2.01 15.71
C ILE A 49 -10.82 3.40 16.36
N GLY A 50 -11.99 3.82 16.86
CA GLY A 50 -12.21 5.13 17.48
C GLY A 50 -12.11 6.30 16.50
N ALA A 51 -12.34 6.07 15.20
CA ALA A 51 -12.32 7.12 14.18
C ALA A 51 -13.68 7.82 14.10
N ASP A 52 -13.66 9.15 13.98
CA ASP A 52 -14.84 9.93 13.59
C ASP A 52 -14.76 10.26 12.10
N PRO A 53 -15.61 9.67 11.24
CA PRO A 53 -15.59 9.92 9.79
C PRO A 53 -16.00 11.35 9.43
N LYS A 54 -16.61 12.11 10.36
CA LYS A 54 -17.04 13.50 10.13
C LYS A 54 -16.01 14.52 10.62
N ALA A 55 -14.95 14.09 11.29
CA ALA A 55 -13.92 14.98 11.78
C ALA A 55 -13.04 15.46 10.61
N GLU A 56 -13.10 16.75 10.30
CA GLU A 56 -12.18 17.36 9.36
C GLU A 56 -10.80 17.55 10.00
N GLN A 57 -9.74 17.29 9.23
CA GLN A 57 -8.36 17.53 9.66
C GLN A 57 -7.78 18.77 8.99
N THR A 58 -7.16 19.64 9.77
CA THR A 58 -6.30 20.68 9.21
C THR A 58 -5.08 20.03 8.55
N TRP A 59 -4.46 20.72 7.57
CA TRP A 59 -3.28 20.20 6.87
C TRP A 59 -2.15 19.76 7.83
N GLY A 60 -1.96 20.51 8.92
CA GLY A 60 -0.91 20.23 9.91
C GLY A 60 -1.22 18.98 10.73
N THR A 61 -2.49 18.77 11.10
CA THR A 61 -2.94 17.52 11.74
C THR A 61 -2.74 16.34 10.80
N TYR A 62 -3.17 16.48 9.54
CA TYR A 62 -3.07 15.44 8.53
C TYR A 62 -1.61 15.03 8.25
N ALA A 63 -0.72 16.00 8.06
CA ALA A 63 0.71 15.74 7.86
C ALA A 63 1.33 14.99 9.05
N ARG A 64 1.02 15.40 10.29
CA ARG A 64 1.48 14.69 11.49
C ARG A 64 0.91 13.29 11.58
N SER A 65 -0.38 13.09 11.25
CA SER A 65 -1.00 11.77 11.23
C SER A 65 -0.31 10.84 10.24
N ILE A 66 0.00 11.29 9.02
CA ILE A 66 0.74 10.50 8.04
C ILE A 66 2.14 10.18 8.54
N LEU A 67 2.87 11.16 9.09
CA LEU A 67 4.23 10.94 9.60
C LEU A 67 4.24 9.97 10.78
N ALA A 68 3.29 10.11 11.71
CA ALA A 68 3.16 9.21 12.85
C ALA A 68 2.78 7.79 12.41
N PHE A 69 1.81 7.65 11.50
CA PHE A 69 1.43 6.36 10.94
C PHE A 69 2.61 5.69 10.22
N SER A 70 3.36 6.47 9.43
CA SER A 70 4.55 5.98 8.73
C SER A 70 5.66 5.56 9.70
N ALA A 71 5.93 6.35 10.74
CA ALA A 71 6.93 6.02 11.75
C ALA A 71 6.56 4.72 12.50
N VAL A 72 5.30 4.60 12.93
CA VAL A 72 4.79 3.37 13.55
C VAL A 72 4.88 2.19 12.57
N GLY A 73 4.52 2.40 11.30
CA GLY A 73 4.61 1.38 10.26
C GLY A 73 6.03 0.89 10.03
N VAL A 74 7.02 1.78 9.96
CA VAL A 74 8.44 1.43 9.79
C VAL A 74 8.92 0.61 10.97
N LEU A 75 8.65 1.06 12.20
CA LEU A 75 9.05 0.33 13.40
C LEU A 75 8.37 -1.03 13.47
N PHE A 76 7.07 -1.10 13.19
CA PHE A 76 6.32 -2.35 13.14
C PHE A 76 6.92 -3.34 12.14
N LEU A 77 7.12 -2.92 10.89
CA LEU A 77 7.71 -3.77 9.84
C LEU A 77 9.14 -4.20 10.19
N PHE A 78 9.97 -3.28 10.68
CA PHE A 78 11.34 -3.58 11.09
C PHE A 78 11.40 -4.68 12.14
N PHE A 79 10.60 -4.57 13.22
CA PHE A 79 10.57 -5.61 14.26
C PHE A 79 9.91 -6.90 13.77
N PHE A 80 8.89 -6.79 12.92
CA PHE A 80 8.23 -7.95 12.32
C PHE A 80 9.23 -8.79 11.50
N GLU A 81 10.05 -8.16 10.67
CA GLU A 81 11.09 -8.81 9.88
C GLU A 81 12.18 -9.45 10.75
N LEU A 82 12.58 -8.80 11.84
CA LEU A 82 13.53 -9.38 12.80
C LEU A 82 13.02 -10.64 13.49
N VAL A 83 11.72 -10.71 13.76
CA VAL A 83 11.07 -11.87 14.42
C VAL A 83 10.56 -12.89 13.39
N GLN A 84 10.65 -12.59 12.09
CA GLN A 84 10.07 -13.40 11.01
C GLN A 84 10.41 -14.89 11.11
N ARG A 85 11.64 -15.26 11.50
CA ARG A 85 12.07 -16.67 11.66
C ARG A 85 11.32 -17.45 12.74
N LYS A 86 10.66 -16.77 13.68
CA LYS A 86 9.88 -17.39 14.76
C LYS A 86 8.39 -17.48 14.43
N LEU A 87 7.95 -16.86 13.33
CA LEU A 87 6.56 -16.84 12.94
C LEU A 87 6.16 -18.15 12.23
N PRO A 88 4.89 -18.58 12.37
CA PRO A 88 4.35 -19.57 11.46
C PRO A 88 4.45 -19.02 10.02
N LEU A 89 4.76 -19.90 9.06
CA LEU A 89 4.99 -19.53 7.64
C LEU A 89 6.35 -18.85 7.35
N HIS A 90 7.33 -18.94 8.25
CA HIS A 90 8.70 -18.53 7.91
C HIS A 90 9.33 -19.47 6.87
N LEU A 91 10.19 -18.91 6.03
CA LEU A 91 11.02 -19.70 5.13
C LEU A 91 12.12 -20.38 5.94
N HIS A 92 12.21 -21.71 5.84
CA HIS A 92 13.18 -22.50 6.62
C HIS A 92 14.60 -22.33 6.07
N ASP A 93 14.74 -22.10 4.77
CA ASP A 93 16.01 -21.84 4.08
C ASP A 93 15.89 -20.61 3.17
N PRO A 94 16.01 -19.39 3.72
CA PRO A 94 15.95 -18.16 2.93
C PRO A 94 17.25 -17.92 2.15
N ALA A 95 17.13 -17.53 0.87
CA ALA A 95 18.27 -17.16 0.02
C ALA A 95 19.15 -16.05 0.65
N THR A 96 18.51 -15.08 1.31
CA THR A 96 19.19 -14.01 2.04
C THR A 96 18.78 -14.04 3.51
N PRO A 97 19.73 -14.19 4.44
CA PRO A 97 19.45 -14.05 5.87
C PRO A 97 18.94 -12.64 6.19
N MET A 98 17.77 -12.54 6.84
CA MET A 98 17.29 -11.25 7.34
C MET A 98 18.20 -10.72 8.45
N THR A 99 18.97 -9.67 8.15
CA THR A 99 19.82 -8.94 9.10
C THR A 99 19.14 -7.65 9.56
N PRO A 100 19.53 -7.03 10.69
CA PRO A 100 18.95 -5.75 11.10
C PRO A 100 19.10 -4.63 10.08
N ALA A 101 20.24 -4.56 9.37
CA ALA A 101 20.43 -3.56 8.32
C ALA A 101 19.48 -3.79 7.13
N LEU A 102 19.29 -5.05 6.75
CA LEU A 102 18.36 -5.42 5.68
C LEU A 102 16.90 -5.13 6.09
N ALA A 103 16.50 -5.53 7.30
CA ALA A 103 15.17 -5.26 7.82
C ALA A 103 14.86 -3.75 7.87
N TRP A 104 15.85 -2.94 8.29
CA TRP A 104 15.68 -1.49 8.29
C TRP A 104 15.46 -0.93 6.88
N ASN A 105 16.29 -1.35 5.92
CA ASN A 105 16.17 -0.92 4.53
C ASN A 105 14.81 -1.33 3.92
N THR A 106 14.40 -2.58 4.14
CA THR A 106 13.14 -3.12 3.62
C THR A 106 11.95 -2.40 4.25
N ALA A 107 11.89 -2.28 5.58
CA ALA A 107 10.81 -1.58 6.26
C ALA A 107 10.63 -0.12 5.78
N VAL A 108 11.73 0.65 5.69
CA VAL A 108 11.70 2.02 5.17
C VAL A 108 11.25 2.05 3.72
N SER A 109 11.76 1.14 2.89
CA SER A 109 11.42 1.11 1.46
C SER A 109 9.95 0.78 1.20
N PHE A 110 9.35 -0.14 1.95
CA PHE A 110 7.95 -0.50 1.78
C PHE A 110 7.02 0.60 2.31
N VAL A 111 7.30 1.17 3.48
CA VAL A 111 6.45 2.23 4.05
C VAL A 111 6.54 3.53 3.23
N SER A 112 7.70 3.83 2.63
CA SER A 112 7.86 4.94 1.70
C SER A 112 7.32 4.67 0.28
N ASN A 113 6.74 3.49 0.04
CA ASN A 113 6.24 3.06 -1.27
C ASN A 113 7.30 3.07 -2.39
N THR A 114 8.59 3.00 -2.01
CA THR A 114 9.71 2.87 -2.96
C THR A 114 9.83 1.43 -3.47
N SER A 115 9.51 0.45 -2.60
CA SER A 115 9.58 -0.98 -2.89
C SER A 115 10.91 -1.45 -3.52
N TRP A 116 12.03 -0.83 -3.12
CA TRP A 116 13.39 -1.29 -3.38
C TRP A 116 13.63 -2.67 -2.77
N GLN A 117 14.30 -3.54 -3.54
CA GLN A 117 14.56 -4.93 -3.18
C GLN A 117 16.07 -5.17 -3.20
N SER A 118 16.66 -5.32 -2.01
CA SER A 118 18.09 -5.60 -1.80
C SER A 118 18.37 -7.01 -1.28
N TYR A 119 17.34 -7.86 -1.25
CA TYR A 119 17.32 -9.22 -0.70
C TYR A 119 17.34 -10.30 -1.80
N GLY A 120 18.02 -10.02 -2.91
CA GLY A 120 18.19 -10.94 -4.06
C GLY A 120 19.37 -11.88 -3.92
#